data_AF-A0A7K2Z5I4-F1
#
_entry.id   AF-A0A7K2Z5I4-F1
#
_cell.length_a   1.000
_cell.length_b   1.000
_cell.length_c   1.000
_cell.angle_alpha   90.00
_cell.angle_beta   90.00
_cell.angle_gamma   90.00
#
_symmetry.space_group_name_H-M   'P 1'
#
loop_
_entity.id
_entity.type
_entity.pdbx_description
1 polymer ?
#
loop_
_entity_poly.entity_id
_entity_poly.type
_entity_poly.pdbx_seq_one_letter_code
_entity_poly.pdbx_strand_id
1 'polypeptide(L)'
;MAQPTSGSAGEHLAAAWTAAYGIQPDPVSAYSHCIKAVECAAHAIVEPNKDRATLGTMLGALKSIPHKFDLNIATAAGYADPIEAPRTMMRLLWDGQTSRHGKQTPTRPETLEEARAAVHAAATLVQWYVSGAITRLP
;
A
#
# COMPACT_ATOMS: atom_id res chain seq x y z
N MET A 1 -14.95 10.22 14.61
CA MET A 1 -13.76 10.87 14.02
C MET A 1 -14.02 10.97 12.53
N ALA A 2 -13.73 12.11 11.89
CA ALA A 2 -13.88 12.22 10.44
C ALA A 2 -12.93 11.23 9.77
N GLN A 3 -13.46 10.38 8.90
CA GLN A 3 -12.68 9.38 8.19
C GLN A 3 -11.67 10.13 7.30
N PRO A 4 -10.36 9.84 7.39
CA PRO A 4 -9.39 10.45 6.49
C PRO A 4 -9.84 10.22 5.04
N THR A 5 -9.95 11.29 4.25
CA THR A 5 -10.41 11.19 2.86
C THR A 5 -9.44 10.31 2.09
N SER A 6 -9.86 9.10 1.71
CA SER A 6 -9.02 8.09 1.05
C SER A 6 -8.64 8.43 -0.40
N GLY A 7 -8.84 9.69 -0.82
CA GLY A 7 -8.63 10.16 -2.18
C GLY A 7 -9.22 9.21 -3.23
N SER A 8 -8.44 8.98 -4.29
CA SER A 8 -8.75 8.06 -5.39
C SER A 8 -8.35 6.59 -5.10
N ALA A 9 -8.20 6.18 -3.82
CA ALA A 9 -7.75 4.82 -3.48
C ALA A 9 -8.64 3.72 -4.09
N GLY A 10 -9.97 3.89 -4.01
CA GLY A 10 -10.94 2.94 -4.57
C GLY A 10 -10.88 2.87 -6.09
N GLU A 11 -10.74 4.02 -6.76
CA GLU A 11 -10.62 4.11 -8.23
C GLU A 11 -9.35 3.41 -8.72
N HIS A 12 -8.22 3.65 -8.05
CA HIS A 12 -6.97 2.96 -8.36
C HIS A 12 -7.05 1.46 -8.09
N LEU A 13 -7.69 1.04 -6.99
CA LEU A 13 -7.87 -0.39 -6.72
C LEU A 13 -8.74 -1.06 -7.79
N ALA A 14 -9.83 -0.42 -8.23
CA ALA A 14 -10.68 -0.92 -9.30
C ALA A 14 -9.94 -1.02 -10.65
N ALA A 15 -9.13 0.00 -10.97
CA ALA A 15 -8.26 -0.03 -12.15
C ALA A 15 -7.22 -1.17 -12.07
N ALA A 16 -6.64 -1.42 -10.89
CA ALA A 16 -5.70 -2.51 -10.68
C ALA A 16 -6.34 -3.88 -10.91
N TRP A 17 -7.54 -4.11 -10.36
CA TRP A 17 -8.32 -5.34 -10.62
C TRP A 17 -8.62 -5.54 -12.09
N THR A 18 -9.07 -4.48 -12.77
CA THR A 18 -9.39 -4.53 -14.20
C THR A 18 -8.14 -4.86 -15.03
N ALA A 19 -7.00 -4.24 -14.72
CA ALA A 19 -5.76 -4.49 -15.42
C ALA A 19 -5.16 -5.89 -15.12
N ALA A 20 -5.39 -6.47 -13.93
CA ALA A 20 -4.86 -7.80 -13.59
C ALA A 20 -5.76 -8.98 -14.00
N TYR A 21 -7.09 -8.76 -14.09
CA TYR A 21 -8.07 -9.83 -14.31
C TYR A 21 -8.99 -9.59 -15.52
N GLY A 22 -8.88 -8.45 -16.20
CA GLY A 22 -9.65 -8.14 -17.39
C GLY A 22 -9.25 -8.98 -18.60
N ILE A 23 -10.01 -8.82 -19.70
CA ILE A 23 -9.85 -9.59 -20.95
C ILE A 23 -8.43 -9.47 -21.53
N GLN A 24 -7.84 -8.28 -21.43
CA GLN A 24 -6.46 -7.99 -21.84
C GLN A 24 -5.68 -7.52 -20.62
N PRO A 25 -5.04 -8.43 -19.88
CA PRO A 25 -4.29 -8.05 -18.70
C PRO A 25 -3.10 -7.15 -19.04
N ASP A 26 -2.89 -6.13 -18.23
CA ASP A 26 -1.73 -5.25 -18.22
C ASP A 26 -1.09 -5.29 -16.82
N PRO A 27 -0.11 -6.19 -16.59
CA PRO A 27 0.51 -6.36 -15.27
C PRO A 27 1.22 -5.11 -14.76
N VAL A 28 1.87 -4.34 -15.65
CA VAL A 28 2.63 -3.15 -15.28
C VAL A 28 1.68 -2.06 -14.79
N SER A 29 0.60 -1.83 -15.54
CA SER A 29 -0.46 -0.89 -15.15
C SER A 29 -1.16 -1.33 -13.86
N ALA A 30 -1.49 -2.63 -13.74
CA ALA A 30 -2.09 -3.19 -12.53
C ALA A 30 -1.25 -2.91 -11.30
N TYR A 31 0.05 -3.25 -11.35
CA TYR A 31 0.97 -3.04 -10.24
C TYR A 31 1.13 -1.55 -9.90
N SER A 32 1.24 -0.68 -10.92
CA SER A 32 1.29 0.78 -10.73
C SER A 32 0.06 1.30 -9.99
N HIS A 33 -1.13 0.80 -10.33
CA HIS A 33 -2.38 1.17 -9.68
C HIS A 33 -2.48 0.62 -8.24
N CYS A 34 -1.97 -0.57 -7.94
CA CYS A 34 -1.87 -1.09 -6.57
C CYS A 34 -1.11 -0.13 -5.65
N ILE A 35 0.03 0.38 -6.11
CA ILE A 35 0.86 1.32 -5.35
C ILE A 35 0.11 2.61 -5.07
N LYS A 36 -0.48 3.22 -6.11
CA LYS A 36 -1.23 4.47 -5.97
C LYS A 36 -2.44 4.30 -5.05
N ALA A 37 -3.11 3.16 -5.10
CA ALA A 37 -4.24 2.87 -4.22
C ALA A 37 -3.81 2.87 -2.74
N VAL A 38 -2.71 2.20 -2.42
CA VAL A 38 -2.16 2.14 -1.05
C VAL A 38 -1.66 3.52 -0.61
N GLU A 39 -0.98 4.27 -1.47
CA GLU A 39 -0.54 5.65 -1.19
C GLU A 39 -1.75 6.52 -0.83
N CYS A 40 -2.80 6.53 -1.65
CA CYS A 40 -4.01 7.32 -1.40
C CYS A 40 -4.71 6.94 -0.09
N ALA A 41 -4.80 5.63 0.21
CA ALA A 41 -5.47 5.16 1.42
C ALA A 41 -4.68 5.49 2.70
N ALA A 42 -3.35 5.34 2.66
CA ALA A 42 -2.50 5.47 3.84
C ALA A 42 -2.10 6.92 4.16
N HIS A 43 -2.12 7.82 3.16
CA HIS A 43 -1.56 9.17 3.27
C HIS A 43 -2.01 9.94 4.50
N ALA A 44 -3.31 10.16 4.65
CA ALA A 44 -3.85 10.97 5.75
C ALA A 44 -3.65 10.36 7.14
N ILE A 45 -3.28 9.07 7.23
CA ILE A 45 -2.97 8.40 8.50
C ILE A 45 -1.46 8.46 8.78
N VAL A 46 -0.63 8.12 7.78
CA VAL A 46 0.82 7.93 7.96
C VAL A 46 1.61 9.24 7.87
N GLU A 47 1.29 10.10 6.90
CA GLU A 47 1.98 11.37 6.67
C GLU A 47 0.98 12.54 6.44
N PRO A 48 0.09 12.86 7.41
CA PRO A 48 -1.00 13.84 7.22
C PRO A 48 -0.52 15.25 6.87
N ASN A 49 0.71 15.62 7.26
CA ASN A 49 1.26 16.96 7.08
C ASN A 49 2.19 17.07 5.86
N LYS A 50 2.18 16.09 4.96
CA LYS A 50 3.09 16.05 3.81
C LYS A 50 2.30 16.05 2.52
N ASP A 51 2.39 17.12 1.74
CA ASP A 51 1.60 17.26 0.51
C ASP A 51 1.85 16.16 -0.53
N ARG A 52 3.07 15.61 -0.57
CA ARG A 52 3.49 14.57 -1.51
C ARG A 52 4.09 13.38 -0.77
N ALA A 53 3.22 12.63 -0.11
CA ALA A 53 3.58 11.35 0.48
C ALA A 53 3.65 10.27 -0.61
N THR A 54 4.66 9.41 -0.54
CA THR A 54 4.81 8.24 -1.41
C THR A 54 4.93 7.00 -0.54
N LEU A 55 4.77 5.82 -1.13
CA LEU A 55 4.86 4.57 -0.39
C LEU A 55 6.23 4.42 0.28
N GLY A 56 7.31 4.86 -0.38
CA GLY A 56 8.66 4.86 0.18
C GLY A 56 8.82 5.79 1.38
N THR A 57 8.19 6.96 1.37
CA THR A 57 8.27 7.88 2.51
C THR A 57 7.41 7.43 3.69
N MET A 58 6.22 6.88 3.41
CA MET A 58 5.37 6.25 4.41
C MET A 58 6.04 5.05 5.08
N LEU A 59 6.76 4.22 4.32
CA LEU A 59 7.59 3.13 4.88
C LEU A 59 8.64 3.66 5.86
N GLY A 60 9.29 4.78 5.53
CA GLY A 60 10.20 5.47 6.43
C GLY A 60 9.52 5.93 7.72
N ALA A 61 8.36 6.57 7.60
CA ALA A 61 7.57 7.04 8.75
C ALA A 61 7.16 5.87 9.68
N LEU A 62 6.57 4.82 9.12
CA LEU A 62 6.15 3.61 9.85
C LEU A 62 7.31 2.89 10.54
N LYS A 63 8.53 2.98 9.99
CA LYS A 63 9.74 2.46 10.63
C LYS A 63 10.23 3.35 11.78
N SER A 64 10.14 4.67 11.61
CA SER A 64 10.68 5.64 12.58
C SER A 64 9.83 5.80 13.83
N ILE A 65 8.51 5.71 13.70
CA ILE A 65 7.55 5.95 14.79
C ILE A 65 6.46 4.86 14.85
N PRO A 66 6.81 3.56 14.92
CA PRO A 66 5.82 2.47 14.91
C PRO A 66 4.83 2.57 16.08
N HIS A 67 5.28 3.05 17.24
CA HIS A 67 4.47 3.29 18.45
C HIS A 67 3.35 4.34 18.28
N LYS A 68 3.33 5.06 17.15
CA LYS A 68 2.24 6.00 16.79
C LYS A 68 1.14 5.35 15.98
N PHE A 69 1.22 4.05 15.71
CA PHE A 69 0.22 3.35 14.92
C PHE A 69 -0.25 2.11 15.64
N ASP A 70 -1.51 1.76 15.39
CA ASP A 70 -2.11 0.53 15.90
C ASP A 70 -2.88 -0.18 14.77
N LEU A 71 -3.01 -1.50 14.90
CA LEU A 71 -3.77 -2.35 14.00
C LEU A 71 -4.80 -3.13 14.82
N ASN A 72 -6.07 -2.90 14.52
CA ASN A 72 -7.23 -3.53 15.18
C ASN A 72 -7.45 -4.97 14.71
N ILE A 73 -6.42 -5.80 14.88
CA ILE A 73 -6.48 -7.25 14.77
C ILE A 73 -5.92 -7.79 16.08
N ALA A 74 -6.68 -8.64 16.77
CA ALA A 74 -6.23 -9.26 18.00
C ALA A 74 -4.97 -10.08 17.72
N THR A 75 -3.83 -9.64 18.27
CA THR A 75 -2.58 -10.38 18.20
C THR A 75 -2.39 -11.18 19.48
N ALA A 76 -1.83 -12.39 19.36
CA ALA A 76 -1.42 -13.16 20.53
C ALA A 76 -0.41 -12.37 21.38
N ALA A 77 -0.37 -12.64 22.69
CA ALA A 77 0.63 -12.07 23.58
C ALA A 77 2.04 -12.36 23.03
N GLY A 78 2.82 -11.31 22.73
CA GLY A 78 4.16 -11.42 22.15
C GLY A 78 4.34 -10.82 20.75
N TYR A 79 3.26 -10.39 20.09
CA TYR A 79 3.37 -9.57 18.88
C TYR A 79 3.79 -8.15 19.27
N ALA A 80 5.05 -7.80 19.02
CA ALA A 80 5.67 -6.60 19.57
C ALA A 80 5.32 -5.31 18.81
N ASP A 81 5.02 -5.41 17.51
CA ASP A 81 4.77 -4.27 16.62
C ASP A 81 3.49 -4.51 15.80
N PRO A 82 2.33 -3.98 16.22
CA PRO A 82 1.06 -4.16 15.51
C PRO A 82 1.11 -3.70 14.04
N ILE A 83 2.02 -2.78 13.69
CA ILE A 83 2.14 -2.26 12.32
C ILE A 83 3.16 -3.00 11.47
N GLU A 84 3.86 -4.00 12.01
CA GLU A 84 4.88 -4.76 11.29
C GLU A 84 4.34 -5.46 10.04
N ALA A 85 3.21 -6.14 10.16
CA ALA A 85 2.58 -6.86 9.05
C ALA A 85 2.18 -5.91 7.89
N PRO A 86 1.39 -4.84 8.10
CA PRO A 86 1.08 -3.91 7.03
C PRO A 86 2.31 -3.18 6.47
N ARG A 87 3.29 -2.81 7.32
CA ARG A 87 4.56 -2.24 6.85
C ARG A 87 5.31 -3.20 5.93
N THR A 88 5.31 -4.50 6.27
CA THR A 88 5.95 -5.53 5.45
C THR A 88 5.24 -5.71 4.11
N MET A 89 3.91 -5.71 4.07
CA MET A 89 3.15 -5.73 2.82
C MET A 89 3.42 -4.50 1.95
N MET A 90 3.46 -3.31 2.55
CA MET A 90 3.83 -2.08 1.84
C MET A 90 5.24 -2.17 1.25
N ARG A 91 6.18 -2.79 1.97
CA ARG A 91 7.55 -3.01 1.49
C ARG A 91 7.61 -4.02 0.35
N LEU A 92 6.85 -5.12 0.42
CA LEU A 92 6.73 -6.09 -0.68
C LEU A 92 6.28 -5.41 -1.96
N LEU A 93 5.27 -4.53 -1.87
CA LEU A 93 4.79 -3.74 -3.01
C LEU A 93 5.86 -2.74 -3.50
N TRP A 94 6.53 -2.04 -2.58
CA TRP A 94 7.55 -1.05 -2.94
C TRP A 94 8.74 -1.68 -3.68
N ASP A 95 9.30 -2.75 -3.12
CA ASP A 95 10.49 -3.44 -3.65
C ASP A 95 10.14 -4.24 -4.92
N GLY A 96 8.91 -4.76 -5.02
CA GLY A 96 8.45 -5.60 -6.13
C GLY A 96 8.12 -4.83 -7.42
N GLN A 97 7.91 -3.52 -7.37
CA GLN A 97 7.69 -2.72 -8.58
C GLN A 97 9.03 -2.44 -9.28
N THR A 98 9.41 -3.30 -10.22
CA THR A 98 10.66 -3.21 -10.98
C THR A 98 10.62 -2.19 -12.11
N SER A 99 9.42 -1.81 -12.54
CA SER A 99 9.17 -0.75 -13.54
C SER A 99 9.30 0.69 -13.00
N ARG A 100 9.66 0.87 -11.72
CA ARG A 100 9.91 2.19 -11.11
C ARG A 100 11.21 2.79 -11.61
N HIS A 101 11.09 3.70 -12.57
CA HIS A 101 12.18 4.50 -13.15
C HIS A 101 13.23 3.68 -13.90
N GLY A 102 13.85 4.28 -14.91
CA GLY A 102 14.97 3.66 -15.63
C GLY A 102 16.12 3.43 -14.66
N LYS A 103 16.51 2.16 -14.47
CA LYS A 103 17.75 1.78 -13.77
C LYS A 103 18.85 1.61 -14.81
N GLN A 104 20.12 1.59 -14.37
CA GLN A 104 21.24 1.21 -15.24
C GLN A 104 21.13 -0.24 -15.73
N THR A 105 20.28 -1.05 -15.10
CA THR A 105 19.90 -2.39 -15.53
C THR A 105 18.58 -2.36 -16.31
N PRO A 106 18.36 -3.29 -17.27
CA PRO A 106 17.10 -3.39 -17.99
C PRO A 106 15.90 -3.42 -17.06
N THR A 107 14.89 -2.60 -17.35
CA THR A 107 13.61 -2.64 -16.65
C THR A 107 12.90 -3.94 -17.01
N ARG A 108 12.72 -4.81 -16.01
CA ARG A 108 11.88 -5.99 -16.16
C ARG A 108 10.41 -5.57 -15.94
N PRO A 109 9.48 -5.87 -16.86
CA PRO A 109 8.07 -5.70 -16.60
C PRO A 109 7.60 -6.69 -15.53
N GLU A 110 6.65 -6.27 -14.71
CA GLU A 110 5.99 -7.15 -13.75
C GLU A 110 5.26 -8.28 -14.49
N THR A 111 5.29 -9.48 -13.93
CA THR A 111 4.50 -10.61 -14.45
C THR A 111 3.05 -10.49 -14.01
N LEU A 112 2.16 -11.16 -14.73
CA LEU A 112 0.74 -11.20 -14.38
C LEU A 112 0.49 -11.74 -12.96
N GLU A 113 1.24 -12.77 -12.56
CA GLU A 113 1.11 -13.36 -11.22
C GLU A 113 1.61 -12.42 -10.12
N GLU A 114 2.71 -11.68 -10.36
CA GLU A 114 3.15 -10.62 -9.45
C GLU A 114 2.11 -9.51 -9.31
N ALA A 115 1.51 -9.08 -10.42
CA ALA A 115 0.46 -8.06 -10.41
C ALA A 115 -0.79 -8.53 -9.65
N ARG A 116 -1.22 -9.77 -9.84
CA ARG A 116 -2.36 -10.36 -9.11
C ARG A 116 -2.08 -10.46 -7.62
N ALA A 117 -0.89 -10.94 -7.23
CA ALA A 117 -0.49 -10.95 -5.82
C ALA A 117 -0.48 -9.52 -5.23
N ALA A 118 0.04 -8.55 -5.98
CA ALA A 118 0.04 -7.15 -5.58
C ALA A 118 -1.37 -6.56 -5.40
N VAL A 119 -2.33 -6.94 -6.25
CA VAL A 119 -3.75 -6.53 -6.12
C VAL A 119 -4.33 -6.96 -4.78
N HIS A 120 -4.09 -8.20 -4.34
CA HIS A 120 -4.61 -8.69 -3.05
C HIS A 120 -3.94 -8.04 -1.85
N ALA A 121 -2.62 -7.82 -1.92
CA ALA A 121 -1.91 -7.06 -0.89
C ALA A 121 -2.43 -5.61 -0.80
N ALA A 122 -2.62 -4.94 -1.95
CA ALA A 122 -3.18 -3.60 -2.01
C ALA A 122 -4.62 -3.55 -1.51
N ALA A 123 -5.47 -4.51 -1.88
CA ALA A 123 -6.85 -4.59 -1.40
C ALA A 123 -6.92 -4.69 0.13
N THR A 124 -6.06 -5.54 0.74
CA THR A 124 -5.96 -5.69 2.19
C THR A 124 -5.54 -4.38 2.86
N LEU A 125 -4.46 -3.75 2.37
CA LEU A 125 -3.95 -2.49 2.91
C LEU A 125 -4.96 -1.35 2.78
N VAL A 126 -5.56 -1.19 1.59
CA VAL A 126 -6.60 -0.17 1.34
C VAL A 126 -7.77 -0.39 2.29
N GLN A 127 -8.27 -1.61 2.42
CA GLN A 127 -9.34 -1.91 3.36
C GLN A 127 -8.96 -1.55 4.80
N TRP A 128 -7.76 -1.92 5.26
CA TRP A 128 -7.33 -1.65 6.63
C TRP A 128 -7.16 -0.16 6.93
N TYR A 129 -6.59 0.62 6.01
CA TYR A 129 -6.46 2.07 6.19
C TYR A 129 -7.81 2.79 6.09
N VAL A 130 -8.64 2.46 5.08
CA VAL A 130 -9.91 3.15 4.85
C VAL A 130 -10.93 2.84 5.95
N SER A 131 -10.99 1.58 6.42
CA SER A 131 -11.93 1.20 7.49
C SER A 131 -11.50 1.69 8.88
N GLY A 132 -10.30 2.23 9.03
CA GLY A 132 -9.73 2.58 10.33
C GLY A 132 -9.30 1.36 11.15
N ALA A 133 -9.10 0.19 10.52
CA ALA A 133 -8.43 -0.92 11.19
C ALA A 133 -6.99 -0.55 11.53
N ILE A 134 -6.32 0.23 10.68
CA ILE A 134 -5.08 0.93 11.04
C ILE A 134 -5.44 2.34 11.49
N THR A 135 -4.92 2.75 12.65
CA THR A 135 -5.10 4.11 13.16
C THR A 135 -3.78 4.75 13.55
N ARG A 136 -3.76 6.08 13.61
CA ARG A 136 -2.66 6.85 14.20
C ARG A 136 -3.06 7.24 15.63
N LEU A 137 -2.22 6.88 16.58
CA LEU A 137 -2.36 7.24 18.00
C LEU A 137 -1.91 8.69 18.24
N PRO A 138 -2.42 9.36 19.29
CA PRO A 138 -2.01 10.70 19.70
C PRO A 138 -0.49 10.82 19.92
#